data_AF-A0AAW1S5B0-F1
#
_entry.id   AF-A0AAW1S5B0-F1
#
_cell.length_a   1.000
_cell.length_b   1.000
_cell.length_c   1.000
_cell.angle_alpha   90.00
_cell.angle_beta   90.00
_cell.angle_gamma   90.00
#
_symmetry.space_group_name_H-M   'P 1'
#
loop_
_entity.id
_entity.type
_entity.pdbx_description
1 polymer ?
#
loop_
_entity_poly.entity_id
_entity_poly.type
_entity_poly.pdbx_seq_one_letter_code
_entity_poly.pdbx_strand_id
1 'polypeptide(L)'
;GTTGSEVFEDTQKRGKPIVFVSGSRPFTGGLCIGAEEGLAGMRGGGRRRVTVPADRGFGESGAVLRPTEHVPEKRGSIPKNAELTYTFHVPPRTSKLSEALATDRSFSEDLQGPKFGVG
;
A
#
# COMPACT_ATOMS: atom_id res chain seq x y z
N GLY A 1 5.38 1.04 -6.95
CA GLY A 1 6.54 0.29 -7.44
C GLY A 1 7.11 1.04 -8.62
N THR A 2 8.44 1.12 -8.69
CA THR A 2 9.16 1.76 -9.79
C THR A 2 10.25 0.85 -10.34
N THR A 3 10.60 1.06 -11.60
CA THR A 3 11.82 0.56 -12.24
C THR A 3 12.69 1.77 -12.53
N GLY A 4 13.77 1.97 -11.78
CA GLY A 4 14.49 3.26 -11.80
C GLY A 4 13.55 4.41 -11.43
N SER A 5 13.37 5.36 -12.35
CA SER A 5 12.45 6.51 -12.20
C SER A 5 11.03 6.27 -12.73
N GLU A 6 10.78 5.17 -13.44
CA GLU A 6 9.48 4.89 -14.05
C GLU A 6 8.53 4.21 -13.06
N VAL A 7 7.33 4.78 -12.86
CA VAL A 7 6.30 4.23 -11.97
C VAL A 7 5.40 3.27 -12.74
N PHE A 8 5.36 2.00 -12.34
CA PHE A 8 4.49 0.99 -12.95
C PHE A 8 3.24 0.67 -12.12
N GLU A 9 3.25 1.05 -10.84
CA GLU A 9 2.12 0.85 -9.93
C GLU A 9 2.17 1.90 -8.80
N ASP A 10 1.09 2.67 -8.65
CA ASP A 10 0.92 3.65 -7.56
C ASP A 10 -0.51 3.56 -7.02
N THR A 11 -0.66 2.77 -5.96
CA THR A 11 -1.94 2.56 -5.29
C THR A 11 -2.39 3.77 -4.49
N GLN A 12 -1.46 4.66 -4.09
CA GLN A 12 -1.78 5.87 -3.34
C GLN A 12 -2.41 6.90 -4.26
N LYS A 13 -1.82 7.13 -5.44
CA LYS A 13 -2.40 8.01 -6.47
C LYS A 13 -3.76 7.49 -6.95
N ARG A 14 -3.93 6.16 -7.05
CA ARG A 14 -5.23 5.57 -7.42
C ARG A 14 -6.28 5.68 -6.31
N GLY A 15 -5.87 5.87 -5.05
CA GLY A 15 -6.78 5.91 -3.90
C GLY A 15 -7.42 4.56 -3.55
N LYS A 16 -7.02 3.47 -4.21
CA LYS A 16 -7.52 2.11 -3.99
C LYS A 16 -6.37 1.18 -3.60
N PRO A 17 -6.29 0.76 -2.32
CA PRO A 17 -5.32 -0.22 -1.88
C PRO A 17 -5.42 -1.53 -2.67
N ILE A 18 -4.31 -2.24 -2.80
CA ILE A 18 -4.30 -3.61 -3.32
C ILE A 18 -4.38 -4.56 -2.13
N VAL A 19 -5.29 -5.53 -2.23
CA VAL A 19 -5.32 -6.69 -1.34
C VAL A 19 -4.64 -7.84 -2.07
N PHE A 20 -3.69 -8.50 -1.40
CA PHE A 20 -3.10 -9.74 -1.90
C PHE A 20 -3.07 -10.76 -0.77
N VAL A 21 -3.15 -12.04 -1.14
CA VAL A 21 -3.00 -13.16 -0.21
C VAL A 21 -1.58 -13.69 -0.36
N SER A 22 -0.85 -13.78 0.75
CA SER A 22 0.50 -14.32 0.74
C SER A 22 0.49 -15.79 0.30
N GLY A 23 1.43 -16.17 -0.56
CA GLY A 23 1.53 -17.49 -1.17
C GLY A 23 0.60 -17.72 -2.38
N SER A 24 -0.36 -16.83 -2.64
CA SER A 24 -1.25 -16.94 -3.80
C SER A 24 -0.56 -16.45 -5.06
N ARG A 25 -0.12 -17.41 -5.90
CA ARG A 25 0.49 -17.18 -7.20
C ARG A 25 -0.50 -17.56 -8.32
N PRO A 26 -0.48 -16.90 -9.49
CA PRO A 26 0.39 -15.77 -9.85
C PRO A 26 0.00 -14.48 -9.11
N PHE A 27 1.00 -13.68 -8.76
CA PHE A 27 0.76 -12.38 -8.12
C PHE A 27 0.09 -11.41 -9.10
N THR A 28 -0.90 -10.66 -8.63
CA THR A 28 -1.55 -9.61 -9.41
C THR A 28 -0.85 -8.27 -9.22
N GLY A 29 -1.14 -7.31 -10.10
CA GLY A 29 -0.77 -5.92 -9.85
C GLY A 29 0.72 -5.57 -10.03
N GLY A 30 1.56 -6.49 -10.54
CA GLY A 30 3.00 -6.26 -10.62
C GLY A 30 3.72 -6.48 -9.29
N LEU A 31 3.13 -7.27 -8.39
CA LEU A 31 3.82 -7.79 -7.21
C LEU A 31 4.68 -9.01 -7.61
N CYS A 32 5.84 -9.17 -7.00
CA CYS A 32 6.78 -10.26 -7.22
C CYS A 32 7.16 -10.90 -5.89
N ILE A 33 7.91 -12.00 -5.91
CA ILE A 33 8.27 -12.72 -4.69
C ILE A 33 9.11 -11.87 -3.73
N GLY A 34 10.07 -11.08 -4.23
CA GLY A 34 10.85 -10.19 -3.36
C GLY A 34 10.02 -9.06 -2.76
N ALA A 35 8.97 -8.62 -3.45
CA ALA A 35 8.02 -7.64 -2.92
C ALA A 35 7.18 -8.24 -1.78
N GLU A 36 6.69 -9.47 -1.96
CA GLU A 36 5.99 -10.23 -0.91
C GLU A 36 6.88 -10.45 0.32
N GLU A 37 8.12 -10.92 0.13
CA GLU A 37 9.11 -11.09 1.20
C GLU A 37 9.37 -9.76 1.92
N GLY A 38 9.47 -8.66 1.16
CA GLY A 38 9.63 -7.32 1.71
C GLY A 38 8.41 -6.80 2.48
N LEU A 39 7.20 -7.27 2.17
CA LEU A 39 5.97 -6.99 2.90
C LEU A 39 5.81 -7.87 4.15
N ALA A 40 6.50 -9.01 4.22
CA ALA A 40 6.38 -9.94 5.32
C ALA A 40 6.66 -9.25 6.67
N GLY A 41 5.78 -9.52 7.63
CA GLY A 41 5.88 -8.98 8.99
C GLY A 41 5.52 -7.49 9.14
N MET A 42 5.07 -6.80 8.09
CA MET A 42 4.59 -5.41 8.24
C MET A 42 3.31 -5.35 9.10
N ARG A 43 3.25 -4.32 9.96
CA ARG A 43 2.09 -4.03 10.82
C ARG A 43 1.31 -2.84 10.28
N GLY A 44 0.05 -2.71 10.71
CA GLY A 44 -0.76 -1.54 10.40
C GLY A 44 -0.08 -0.24 10.84
N GLY A 45 -0.13 0.78 9.99
CA GLY A 45 0.58 2.05 10.14
C GLY A 45 2.03 2.02 9.64
N GLY A 46 2.54 0.85 9.24
CA GLY A 46 3.92 0.68 8.79
C GLY A 46 4.17 1.23 7.39
N ARG A 47 5.35 1.84 7.20
CA ARG A 47 5.89 2.24 5.90
C ARG A 47 7.25 1.59 5.69
N ARG A 48 7.49 1.07 4.49
CA ARG A 48 8.77 0.41 4.16
C ARG A 48 9.11 0.63 2.70
N ARG A 49 10.38 0.89 2.41
CA ARG A 49 10.91 0.84 1.05
C ARG A 49 11.71 -0.45 0.89
N VAL A 50 11.47 -1.18 -0.19
CA VAL A 50 12.10 -2.46 -0.50
C VAL A 50 12.66 -2.39 -1.92
N THR A 51 13.94 -2.70 -2.06
CA THR A 51 14.58 -2.90 -3.35
C THR A 51 14.62 -4.39 -3.65
N VAL A 52 14.13 -4.78 -4.82
CA VAL A 52 14.01 -6.17 -5.25
C VAL A 52 14.91 -6.38 -6.46
N PRO A 53 15.94 -7.23 -6.36
CA PRO A 53 16.79 -7.58 -7.49
C PRO A 53 15.98 -8.36 -8.54
N ALA A 54 16.46 -8.36 -9.79
CA ALA A 54 15.72 -8.88 -10.93
C ALA A 54 15.34 -10.36 -10.79
N ASP A 55 16.22 -11.18 -10.22
CA ASP A 55 16.03 -12.62 -9.96
C ASP A 55 14.89 -12.91 -8.96
N ARG A 56 14.62 -11.98 -8.04
CA ARG A 56 13.45 -12.01 -7.13
C ARG A 56 12.27 -11.16 -7.64
N GLY A 57 12.43 -10.53 -8.79
CA GLY A 57 11.45 -9.70 -9.49
C GLY A 57 10.78 -10.43 -10.65
N PHE A 58 10.94 -9.89 -11.86
CA PHE A 58 10.41 -10.46 -13.11
C PHE A 58 11.49 -11.08 -14.01
N GLY A 59 12.74 -11.10 -13.54
CA GLY A 59 13.88 -11.74 -14.20
C GLY A 59 14.10 -11.30 -15.64
N GLU A 60 14.70 -12.20 -16.42
CA GLU A 60 15.02 -12.00 -17.84
C GLU A 60 13.80 -11.87 -18.74
N SER A 61 12.62 -12.27 -18.26
CA SER A 61 11.38 -12.17 -19.04
C SER A 61 10.75 -10.78 -18.94
N GLY A 62 11.00 -10.05 -17.85
CA GLY A 62 10.23 -8.84 -17.55
C GLY A 62 8.74 -9.17 -17.38
N ALA A 63 7.88 -8.16 -17.50
CA ALA A 63 6.43 -8.38 -17.47
C ALA A 63 5.66 -7.34 -18.27
N VAL A 64 4.51 -7.74 -18.81
CA VAL A 64 3.51 -6.82 -19.33
C VAL A 64 2.37 -6.71 -18.33
N LEU A 65 2.15 -5.52 -17.82
CA LEU A 65 1.08 -5.21 -16.88
C LEU A 65 -0.21 -5.00 -17.66
N ARG A 66 -1.07 -6.02 -17.64
CA ARG A 66 -2.37 -5.99 -18.29
C ARG A 66 -3.43 -5.36 -17.37
N PRO A 67 -4.48 -4.76 -17.97
CA PRO A 67 -5.67 -4.41 -17.22
C PRO A 67 -6.23 -5.60 -16.46
N THR A 68 -6.81 -5.31 -15.31
CA THR A 68 -7.58 -6.29 -14.52
C THR A 68 -9.01 -5.79 -14.42
N GLU A 69 -9.96 -6.66 -14.08
CA GLU A 69 -11.36 -6.28 -13.85
C GLU A 69 -11.49 -5.09 -12.89
N HIS A 70 -10.69 -5.09 -11.82
CA HIS A 70 -10.71 -4.05 -10.78
C HIS A 70 -9.86 -2.81 -11.13
N VAL A 71 -8.98 -2.91 -12.12
CA VAL A 71 -8.04 -1.85 -12.55
C VAL A 71 -7.93 -1.85 -14.08
N PRO A 72 -8.97 -1.40 -14.80
CA PRO A 72 -9.01 -1.41 -16.27
C PRO A 72 -8.01 -0.44 -16.92
N GLU A 73 -7.55 0.56 -16.18
CA GLU A 73 -6.56 1.56 -16.61
C GLU A 73 -5.11 1.05 -16.50
N LYS A 74 -4.87 -0.08 -15.84
CA LYS A 74 -3.51 -0.61 -15.67
C LYS A 74 -2.90 -0.93 -17.04
N ARG A 75 -1.79 -0.25 -17.35
CA ARG A 75 -0.97 -0.43 -18.55
C ARG A 75 0.48 -0.21 -18.15
N GLY A 76 1.39 -0.98 -18.72
CA GLY A 76 2.82 -0.78 -18.53
C GLY A 76 3.63 -2.04 -18.83
N SER A 77 4.93 -1.90 -18.90
CA SER A 77 5.86 -3.02 -19.01
C SER A 77 6.97 -2.86 -17.99
N ILE A 78 7.34 -3.97 -17.35
CA ILE A 78 8.54 -4.07 -16.55
C ILE A 78 9.62 -4.63 -17.47
N PRO A 79 10.72 -3.88 -17.71
CA PRO A 79 11.82 -4.34 -18.54
C PRO A 79 12.42 -5.66 -18.04
N LYS A 80 13.06 -6.38 -18.97
CA LYS A 80 13.88 -7.55 -18.63
C LYS A 80 15.01 -7.14 -17.70
N ASN A 81 15.31 -7.99 -16.73
CA ASN A 81 16.39 -7.78 -15.74
C ASN A 81 16.25 -6.49 -14.93
N ALA A 82 15.03 -5.97 -14.80
CA ALA A 82 14.76 -4.78 -14.02
C ALA A 82 14.92 -5.02 -12.51
N GLU A 83 15.70 -4.18 -11.85
CA GLU A 83 15.61 -3.96 -10.40
C GLU A 83 14.39 -3.11 -10.09
N LEU A 84 13.65 -3.48 -9.05
CA LEU A 84 12.39 -2.82 -8.68
C LEU A 84 12.51 -2.17 -7.32
N THR A 85 11.91 -1.00 -7.16
CA THR A 85 11.73 -0.36 -5.85
C THR A 85 10.26 -0.30 -5.50
N TYR A 86 9.88 -0.87 -4.36
CA TYR A 86 8.54 -0.79 -3.80
C TYR A 86 8.54 0.09 -2.55
N THR A 87 7.56 0.99 -2.48
CA THR A 87 7.22 1.70 -1.25
C THR A 87 5.89 1.18 -0.76
N PHE A 88 5.91 0.45 0.34
CA PHE A 88 4.73 -0.09 1.00
C PHE A 88 4.24 0.86 2.08
N HIS A 89 2.93 1.01 2.12
CA HIS A 89 2.21 1.67 3.19
C HIS A 89 1.05 0.75 3.58
N VAL A 90 1.09 0.24 4.81
CA VAL A 90 -0.01 -0.53 5.39
C VAL A 90 -0.81 0.45 6.24
N PRO A 91 -2.08 0.74 5.92
CA PRO A 91 -2.88 1.63 6.74
C PRO A 91 -2.99 1.10 8.17
N PRO A 92 -3.13 1.99 9.18
CA PRO A 92 -3.38 1.56 10.55
C PRO A 92 -4.64 0.68 10.60
N ARG A 93 -4.62 -0.34 11.46
CA ARG A 93 -5.83 -1.11 11.76
C ARG A 93 -6.67 -0.25 12.71
N THR A 94 -7.41 0.70 12.16
CA THR A 94 -8.41 1.44 12.91
C THR A 94 -9.63 0.54 13.10
N SER A 95 -10.16 0.50 14.33
CA SER A 95 -11.56 0.11 14.50
C SER A 95 -12.43 1.23 13.90
N LYS A 96 -13.59 0.90 13.32
CA LYS A 96 -14.56 1.92 12.85
C LYS A 96 -14.84 3.01 13.90
N LEU A 97 -14.79 2.64 15.19
CA LEU A 97 -14.91 3.58 16.33
C LEU A 97 -13.72 4.54 16.43
N SER A 98 -12.48 4.07 16.31
CA SER A 98 -11.29 4.94 16.36
C SER A 98 -11.20 5.91 15.17
N GLU A 99 -11.71 5.52 14.01
CA GLU A 99 -11.74 6.36 12.81
C GLU A 99 -12.84 7.43 12.90
N ALA A 100 -14.01 7.08 13.45
CA ALA A 100 -15.06 8.03 13.77
C ALA A 100 -14.59 9.07 14.81
N LEU A 101 -13.94 8.63 15.89
CA LEU A 101 -13.41 9.51 16.95
C LEU A 101 -12.25 10.39 16.47
N ALA A 102 -11.40 9.92 15.55
CA ALA A 102 -10.30 10.72 15.00
C ALA A 102 -10.76 11.76 13.98
N THR A 103 -11.91 11.54 13.33
CA THR A 103 -12.51 12.49 12.39
C THR A 103 -13.35 13.55 13.12
N ASP A 104 -13.83 13.23 14.31
CA ASP A 104 -14.61 14.13 15.16
C ASP A 104 -13.69 15.09 15.96
N ARG A 105 -13.24 16.16 15.29
CA ARG A 105 -12.57 17.31 15.95
C ARG A 105 -13.47 18.08 16.93
N SER A 106 -14.75 17.71 17.07
CA SER A 106 -15.71 18.37 17.98
C SER A 106 -15.67 17.80 19.39
N PHE A 107 -15.20 16.55 19.58
CA PHE A 107 -15.29 15.87 20.88
C PHE A 107 -14.30 16.39 21.94
N SER A 108 -13.32 17.22 21.57
CA SER A 108 -12.36 17.82 22.52
C SER A 108 -12.81 19.16 23.10
N GLU A 109 -13.83 19.83 22.54
CA GLU A 109 -14.36 21.08 23.10
C GLU A 109 -15.49 20.84 24.12
N ASP A 110 -16.22 19.72 24.02
CA ASP A 110 -17.33 19.39 24.92
C ASP A 110 -16.92 18.83 26.30
N LEU A 111 -15.62 18.57 26.51
CA LEU A 111 -15.08 18.18 27.82
C LEU A 111 -14.82 19.37 28.76
N GLN A 112 -15.08 20.60 28.33
CA GLN A 112 -15.31 21.70 29.27
C GLN A 112 -16.73 21.58 29.85
N GLY A 113 -16.90 20.63 30.78
CA GLY A 113 -18.15 20.45 31.50
C GLY A 113 -18.64 21.76 32.15
N PRO A 114 -19.95 21.87 32.47
CA PRO A 114 -20.53 23.07 33.05
C PRO A 114 -19.75 23.50 34.30
N LYS A 115 -19.22 24.73 34.30
CA LYS A 115 -18.69 25.37 35.50
C LYS A 115 -19.85 25.64 36.44
N PHE A 116 -20.10 24.73 37.38
CA PHE A 116 -20.93 25.02 38.54
C PHE A 116 -20.14 25.96 39.46
N GLY A 117 -20.49 27.24 39.42
CA GLY A 117 -20.06 28.20 40.44
C GLY A 117 -20.74 27.88 41.76
N VAL A 118 -19.94 27.64 42.80
CA VAL A 118 -20.40 27.59 44.19
C VAL A 118 -19.86 28.83 44.90
N GLY A 119 -20.75 29.58 45.56
CA GLY A 119 -20.42 30.65 46.50
C GLY A 119 -20.39 32.06 45.92
#